data_AF-A0A5K1AXS1-F1
#
_entry.id   AF-A0A5K1AXS1-F1
#
_cell.length_a   1.000
_cell.length_b   1.000
_cell.length_c   1.000
_cell.angle_alpha   90.00
_cell.angle_beta   90.00
_cell.angle_gamma   90.00
#
_symmetry.space_group_name_H-M   'P 1'
#
loop_
_entity.id
_entity.type
_entity.pdbx_description
1 polymer ?
#
loop_
_entity_poly.entity_id
_entity_poly.type
_entity_poly.pdbx_seq_one_letter_code
_entity_poly.pdbx_strand_id
1 'polypeptide(L)'
;NGIQMRRNSWQDGAQETNCAIPAGGSWTYHFQVKDQIGSFFYYPTLLLQKAAGGYGAIRVNNRGDVVNLPLGCPCDEFDVLI
;
A
#
# COMPACT_ATOMS: atom_id res chain seq x y z
N ASN A 1 3.89 1.76 0.94
CA ASN A 1 5.25 1.46 1.41
C ASN A 1 5.37 -0.05 1.62
N GLY A 2 6.41 -0.67 1.07
CA GLY A 2 6.65 -2.13 1.12
C GLY A 2 5.98 -2.95 0.01
N ILE A 3 4.97 -2.42 -0.68
CA ILE A 3 4.40 -3.04 -1.88
C ILE A 3 5.39 -2.91 -3.05
N GLN A 4 5.65 -4.01 -3.74
CA GLN A 4 6.50 -4.08 -4.92
C GLN A 4 5.71 -3.61 -6.14
N MET A 5 6.10 -2.46 -6.69
CA MET A 5 5.56 -1.92 -7.93
C MET A 5 6.11 -2.64 -9.17
N ARG A 6 5.89 -3.96 -9.26
CA ARG A 6 6.43 -4.81 -10.33
C ARG A 6 6.02 -4.32 -11.70
N ARG A 7 7.01 -3.98 -12.53
CA ARG A 7 6.85 -3.44 -13.90
C ARG A 7 5.99 -2.16 -13.96
N ASN A 8 5.93 -1.41 -12.87
CA ASN A 8 4.99 -0.30 -12.71
C ASN A 8 5.54 0.78 -11.77
N SER A 9 6.84 1.06 -11.88
CA SER A 9 7.59 1.94 -10.96
C SER A 9 7.04 3.36 -10.89
N TRP A 10 6.42 3.86 -11.96
CA TRP A 10 5.76 5.18 -11.99
C TRP A 10 4.45 5.24 -11.17
N GLN A 11 4.08 4.17 -10.47
CA GLN A 11 2.96 4.14 -9.53
C GLN A 11 3.41 4.13 -8.06
N ASP A 12 4.71 4.24 -7.80
CA ASP A 12 5.24 4.21 -6.43
C ASP A 12 4.84 5.46 -5.62
N GLY A 13 4.64 6.60 -6.29
CA GLY A 13 4.21 7.84 -5.65
C GLY A 13 5.30 8.54 -4.86
N ALA A 14 6.57 8.17 -5.02
CA ALA A 14 7.71 8.94 -4.52
C ALA A 14 7.95 10.18 -5.41
N GLN A 15 8.59 11.22 -4.87
CA GLN A 15 8.92 12.42 -5.65
C GLN A 15 9.85 12.12 -6.85
N GLU A 16 10.60 11.02 -6.81
CA GLU A 16 11.44 10.58 -7.93
C GLU A 16 10.65 9.83 -9.02
N THR A 17 9.51 9.22 -8.67
CA THR A 17 8.70 8.46 -9.64
C THR A 17 7.55 9.30 -10.21
N ASN A 18 7.07 10.29 -9.46
CA ASN A 18 5.92 11.11 -9.81
C ASN A 18 6.11 12.56 -9.32
N CYS A 19 5.66 13.51 -10.15
CA CYS A 19 5.42 14.87 -9.69
C CYS A 19 4.22 14.90 -8.70
N ALA A 20 4.18 15.91 -7.82
CA ALA A 20 3.09 16.09 -6.88
C ALA A 20 1.74 16.32 -7.61
N ILE A 21 0.67 15.72 -7.09
CA ILE A 21 -0.69 15.96 -7.58
C ILE A 21 -1.06 17.42 -7.23
N PRO A 22 -1.43 18.26 -8.22
CA PRO A 22 -1.78 19.65 -7.96
C PRO A 22 -3.10 19.76 -7.19
N ALA A 23 -3.30 20.88 -6.49
CA ALA A 23 -4.57 21.16 -5.81
C ALA A 23 -5.74 21.14 -6.81
N GLY A 24 -6.79 20.39 -6.50
CA GLY A 24 -7.93 20.17 -7.40
C GLY A 24 -7.68 19.14 -8.51
N GLY A 25 -6.46 18.60 -8.63
CA GLY A 25 -6.14 17.50 -9.53
C GLY A 25 -6.47 16.13 -8.92
N SER A 26 -6.57 15.12 -9.78
CA SER A 26 -6.77 13.72 -9.39
C SER A 26 -5.78 12.83 -10.11
N TRP A 27 -5.29 11.80 -9.43
CA TRP A 27 -4.47 10.75 -10.01
C TRP A 27 -4.97 9.39 -9.54
N THR A 28 -4.96 8.41 -10.43
CA THR A 28 -5.36 7.04 -10.09
C THR A 28 -4.15 6.13 -10.07
N TYR A 29 -3.88 5.56 -8.90
CA TYR A 29 -2.84 4.55 -8.75
C TYR A 29 -3.37 3.18 -9.21
N HIS A 30 -2.74 2.61 -10.23
CA HIS A 30 -3.12 1.31 -10.81
C HIS A 30 -1.97 0.33 -10.68
N PHE A 31 -2.02 -0.61 -9.73
CA PHE A 31 -0.98 -1.62 -9.54
C PHE A 31 -1.58 -2.97 -9.09
N GLN A 32 -0.78 -4.03 -9.13
CA GLN A 32 -1.17 -5.38 -8.73
C GLN A 32 -0.34 -5.85 -7.54
N VAL A 33 -0.99 -6.54 -6.60
CA VAL A 33 -0.38 -7.06 -5.36
C VAL A 33 -0.35 -8.60 -5.34
N LYS A 34 0.06 -9.22 -6.45
CA LYS A 34 -0.07 -10.67 -6.66
C LYS A 34 0.85 -11.52 -5.79
N ASP A 35 2.08 -11.04 -5.54
CA ASP A 35 3.17 -11.86 -5.01
C ASP A 35 3.59 -11.47 -3.58
N GLN A 36 2.73 -10.77 -2.86
CA GLN A 36 2.97 -10.34 -1.48
C GLN A 36 1.74 -10.61 -0.63
N ILE A 37 1.96 -11.13 0.57
CA ILE A 37 0.94 -11.34 1.60
C ILE A 37 1.49 -10.68 2.86
N GLY A 38 0.67 -9.88 3.53
CA GLY A 38 1.09 -9.23 4.77
C GLY A 38 0.43 -7.88 5.02
N SER A 39 0.98 -7.19 6.03
CA SER A 39 0.54 -5.87 6.46
C SER A 39 1.50 -4.80 5.93
N PHE A 40 0.94 -3.82 5.24
CA PHE A 40 1.62 -2.68 4.64
C PHE A 40 0.89 -1.40 5.03
N PHE A 41 1.38 -0.26 4.56
CA PHE A 41 0.74 1.04 4.80
C PHE A 41 1.03 2.00 3.64
N TYR A 42 0.12 2.94 3.40
CA TYR A 42 0.34 4.07 2.50
C TYR A 42 0.51 5.36 3.28
N TYR A 43 1.21 6.32 2.70
CA TYR A 43 1.31 7.70 3.17
C TYR A 43 1.67 8.61 2.00
N PRO A 44 1.27 9.89 1.99
CA PRO A 44 1.77 10.85 1.03
C PRO A 44 3.26 11.09 1.27
N THR A 45 4.05 10.90 0.23
CA THR A 45 5.51 11.09 0.26
C THR A 45 5.93 12.57 0.22
N LEU A 46 4.96 13.48 0.12
CA LEU A 46 5.20 14.91 0.02
C LEU A 46 5.45 15.52 1.40
N LEU A 47 6.65 16.08 1.58
CA LEU A 47 7.04 16.84 2.77
C LEU A 47 6.76 16.05 4.07
N LEU A 48 6.04 16.66 5.01
CA LEU A 48 5.67 16.09 6.31
C LEU A 48 4.21 15.65 6.37
N GLN A 49 3.55 15.41 5.24
CA GLN A 49 2.14 15.02 5.22
C GLN A 49 1.88 13.70 5.95
N LYS A 50 2.85 12.78 5.95
CA LYS A 50 2.80 11.58 6.82
C LYS A 50 2.67 11.96 8.30
N ALA A 51 3.53 12.86 8.78
CA ALA A 51 3.52 13.30 10.19
C ALA A 51 2.28 14.11 10.55
N ALA A 52 1.67 14.79 9.56
CA ALA A 52 0.39 15.48 9.72
C ALA A 52 -0.82 14.53 9.81
N GLY A 53 -0.62 13.22 9.79
CA GLY A 53 -1.68 12.20 9.88
C GLY A 53 -2.10 11.58 8.55
N GLY A 54 -1.42 11.92 7.44
CA GLY A 54 -1.67 11.31 6.15
C GLY A 54 -1.07 9.92 6.07
N TYR A 55 -1.77 8.90 6.55
CA TYR A 55 -1.38 7.51 6.35
C TYR A 55 -2.57 6.57 6.57
N GLY A 56 -2.43 5.32 6.13
CA GLY A 56 -3.42 4.29 6.37
C GLY A 56 -2.87 2.89 6.11
N ALA A 57 -3.54 1.88 6.66
CA ALA A 57 -3.15 0.49 6.53
C ALA A 57 -3.48 -0.03 5.12
N ILE A 58 -2.65 -0.95 4.63
CA ILE A 58 -2.97 -1.80 3.48
C ILE A 58 -2.72 -3.23 3.91
N ARG A 59 -3.78 -4.02 3.99
CA ARG A 59 -3.68 -5.44 4.29
C ARG A 59 -3.86 -6.24 3.00
N VAL A 60 -2.86 -7.06 2.69
CA VAL A 60 -2.91 -7.96 1.53
C VAL A 60 -3.06 -9.38 2.05
N ASN A 61 -4.29 -9.89 1.98
CA ASN A 61 -4.63 -11.24 2.41
C ASN A 61 -4.16 -12.27 1.38
N ASN A 62 -3.97 -13.51 1.85
CA ASN A 62 -3.68 -14.61 0.95
C ASN A 62 -4.87 -14.88 0.04
N ARG A 63 -4.57 -15.33 -1.18
CA ARG A 63 -5.58 -15.84 -2.09
C ARG A 63 -5.91 -17.29 -1.72
N GLY A 64 -6.93 -17.48 -0.89
CA GLY A 64 -7.24 -18.75 -0.23
C GLY A 64 -7.50 -19.95 -1.15
N ASP A 65 -7.88 -19.73 -2.41
CA ASP A 65 -8.05 -20.77 -3.43
C ASP A 65 -6.72 -21.24 -4.07
N VAL A 66 -5.64 -20.48 -3.90
CA VAL A 66 -4.35 -20.72 -4.59
C VAL A 66 -3.18 -20.90 -3.61
N VAL A 67 -3.19 -20.18 -2.49
CA VAL A 67 -2.07 -20.12 -1.54
C VAL A 67 -2.55 -20.48 -0.14
N ASN A 68 -2.18 -21.69 0.30
CA ASN A 68 -2.42 -22.17 1.65
C ASN A 68 -1.42 -21.53 2.61
N LEU A 69 -1.93 -20.92 3.68
CA LEU A 69 -1.10 -20.45 4.78
C LEU A 69 -0.77 -21.62 5.71
N PRO A 70 0.41 -21.62 6.35
CA PRO A 70 0.78 -22.63 7.34
C PRO A 70 -0.02 -22.47 8.66
N LEU A 71 -0.70 -21.34 8.84
CA LEU A 71 -1.51 -21.01 10.00
C LEU A 71 -3.00 -21.04 9.62
N GLY A 72 -3.84 -21.37 10.59
CA GLY A 72 -5.30 -21.34 10.43
C GLY A 72 -5.83 -19.91 10.26
N CYS A 73 -7.07 -19.79 9.78
CA CYS A 73 -7.74 -18.50 9.64
C CYS A 73 -7.90 -17.84 11.02
N PRO A 74 -7.49 -16.57 11.19
CA PRO A 74 -7.71 -15.85 12.45
C PRO A 74 -9.21 -15.63 12.70
N CYS A 75 -9.60 -15.55 13.98
CA CYS A 75 -10.98 -15.20 14.35
C CYS A 75 -11.29 -13.73 14.10
N ASP A 76 -10.32 -12.85 14.34
CA ASP A 76 -10.40 -11.41 14.11
C ASP A 76 -9.02 -10.84 13.78
N GLU A 77 -9.01 -9.72 13.05
CA GLU A 77 -7.79 -9.04 12.62
C GLU A 77 -7.95 -7.52 12.79
N PHE A 78 -6.90 -6.86 13.27
CA PHE A 78 -6.88 -5.43 13.54
C PHE A 78 -5.64 -4.79 12.94
N ASP A 79 -5.81 -3.64 12.31
CA ASP A 79 -4.71 -2.80 11.84
C ASP A 79 -4.36 -1.75 12.90
N VAL A 80 -3.13 -1.77 13.41
CA VAL A 80 -2.63 -0.79 14.39
C VAL A 80 -1.49 0.00 13.75
N LEU A 81 -1.66 1.32 13.68
CA LEU A 81 -0.68 2.26 13.14
C LEU A 81 -0.34 3.27 14.23
N ILE A 82 0.95 3.64 14.33
CA ILE A 82 1.51 4.56 15.33
C ILE A 82 2.35 5.60 14.60
#